data_AF-A0AAD3D8P9-F1
#
_entry.id   AF-A0AAD3D8P9-F1
#
_cell.length_a   1.000
_cell.length_b   1.000
_cell.length_c   1.000
_cell.angle_alpha   90.00
_cell.angle_beta   90.00
_cell.angle_gamma   90.00
#
_symmetry.space_group_name_H-M   'P 1'
#
loop_
_entity.id
_entity.type
_entity.pdbx_description
1 polymer ?
#
loop_
_entity_poly.entity_id
_entity_poly.type
_entity_poly.pdbx_seq_one_letter_code
_entity_poly.pdbx_strand_id
1 'polypeptide(L)'
;MTDSLLAGGLVGSSGKVFCIDFTQAMLDQAERNIEEYTETVKDLFPSSFQFLRKSIDQPDELFSCTKIGSLQRSIADRVISNGVKNLCTQKENAFRTAFELLKPGGIFLLSDLCVVDENRNVEISCTIGDATTS
;
A
#
# COMPACT_ATOMS: atom_id res chain seq x y z
N MET A 1 -2.84 -6.82 7.35
CA MET A 1 -2.12 -5.77 6.62
C MET A 1 -1.04 -5.22 7.55
N THR A 2 0.17 -5.76 7.52
CA THR A 2 1.23 -5.41 8.49
C THR A 2 2.04 -4.21 8.03
N ASP A 3 2.32 -4.13 6.73
CA ASP A 3 3.11 -3.04 6.12
C ASP A 3 2.48 -1.66 6.35
N SER A 4 1.16 -1.59 6.54
CA SER A 4 0.46 -0.34 6.87
C SER A 4 0.85 0.20 8.24
N LEU A 5 1.11 -0.64 9.24
CA LEU A 5 1.59 -0.20 10.57
C LEU A 5 2.94 0.50 10.45
N LEU A 6 3.87 -0.11 9.71
CA LEU A 6 5.19 0.46 9.46
C LEU A 6 5.08 1.77 8.68
N ALA A 7 4.26 1.80 7.63
CA ALA A 7 3.98 3.02 6.89
C ALA A 7 3.42 4.12 7.79
N GLY A 8 2.50 3.79 8.70
CA GLY A 8 1.91 4.73 9.67
C GLY A 8 2.95 5.41 10.55
N GLY A 9 3.89 4.65 11.10
CA GLY A 9 4.99 5.22 11.90
C GLY A 9 5.95 6.07 11.07
N LEU A 10 6.14 5.77 9.78
CA LEU A 10 7.04 6.51 8.91
C LEU A 10 6.45 7.82 8.37
N VAL A 11 5.13 7.87 8.14
CA VAL A 11 4.49 9.09 7.58
C VAL A 11 4.23 10.17 8.64
N GLY A 12 4.27 9.82 9.92
CA GLY A 12 4.06 10.74 11.05
C GLY A 12 2.64 11.33 11.13
N SER A 13 2.47 12.33 12.00
CA SER A 13 1.15 12.88 12.37
C SER A 13 0.43 13.64 11.25
N SER A 14 1.17 14.23 10.32
CA SER A 14 0.60 14.91 9.15
C SER A 14 0.37 13.98 7.96
N GLY A 15 0.90 12.76 8.04
CA GLY A 15 0.82 11.75 6.99
C GLY A 15 -0.52 11.04 6.94
N LYS A 16 -0.77 10.35 5.81
CA LYS A 16 -1.94 9.48 5.63
C LYS A 16 -1.54 8.13 5.06
N VAL A 17 -2.20 7.09 5.51
CA VAL A 17 -2.06 5.71 5.01
C VAL A 17 -3.42 5.22 4.52
N PHE A 18 -3.50 4.88 3.24
CA PHE A 18 -4.69 4.29 2.64
C PHE A 18 -4.54 2.77 2.58
N CYS A 19 -5.33 2.07 3.37
CA CYS A 19 -5.35 0.62 3.49
C CYS A 19 -6.45 0.06 2.59
N ILE A 20 -6.07 -0.60 1.49
CA ILE A 20 -7.01 -1.12 0.49
C ILE A 20 -6.98 -2.65 0.50
N ASP A 21 -8.12 -3.27 0.71
CA ASP A 21 -8.30 -4.74 0.64
C ASP A 21 -9.72 -5.04 0.16
N PHE A 22 -9.94 -6.17 -0.52
CA PHE A 22 -11.28 -6.55 -0.97
C PHE A 22 -12.09 -7.28 0.12
N THR A 23 -11.42 -7.80 1.15
CA THR A 23 -12.03 -8.56 2.24
C THR A 23 -12.21 -7.72 3.49
N GLN A 24 -13.41 -7.80 4.10
CA GLN A 24 -13.69 -7.08 5.35
C GLN A 24 -12.82 -7.60 6.51
N ALA A 25 -12.64 -8.92 6.59
CA ALA A 25 -11.87 -9.55 7.67
C ALA A 25 -10.42 -9.04 7.76
N MET A 26 -9.77 -8.76 6.62
CA MET A 26 -8.42 -8.21 6.58
C MET A 26 -8.36 -6.76 7.05
N LEU A 27 -9.38 -5.95 6.73
CA LEU A 27 -9.50 -4.57 7.19
C LEU A 27 -9.76 -4.52 8.70
N ASP A 28 -10.71 -5.31 9.19
CA ASP A 28 -11.01 -5.41 10.62
C ASP A 28 -9.78 -5.83 11.42
N GLN A 29 -9.00 -6.79 10.89
CA GLN A 29 -7.77 -7.21 11.53
C GLN A 29 -6.70 -6.11 11.50
N ALA A 30 -6.58 -5.36 10.41
CA ALA A 30 -5.63 -4.27 10.31
C ALA A 30 -5.98 -3.13 11.30
N GLU A 31 -7.25 -2.79 11.42
CA GLU A 31 -7.75 -1.78 12.35
C GLU A 31 -7.47 -2.20 13.81
N ARG A 32 -7.81 -3.43 14.20
CA ARG A 32 -7.47 -3.97 15.52
C ARG A 32 -5.98 -3.91 15.82
N ASN A 33 -5.14 -4.28 14.86
CA ASN A 33 -3.69 -4.21 15.05
C ASN A 33 -3.25 -2.76 15.28
N ILE A 34 -3.77 -1.80 14.51
CA ILE A 34 -3.41 -0.39 14.67
C ILE A 34 -3.80 0.11 16.06
N GLU A 35 -5.00 -0.22 16.55
CA GLU A 35 -5.42 0.11 17.91
C GLU A 35 -4.48 -0.49 18.97
N GLU A 36 -4.16 -1.78 18.87
CA GLU A 36 -3.28 -2.48 19.80
C GLU A 36 -1.87 -1.90 19.84
N TYR A 37 -1.29 -1.58 18.67
CA TYR A 37 0.08 -1.09 18.57
C TYR A 37 0.21 0.41 18.84
N THR A 38 -0.88 1.17 18.94
CA THR A 38 -0.84 2.63 19.18
C THR A 38 -0.15 2.99 20.50
N GLU A 39 -0.31 2.15 21.54
CA GLU A 39 0.33 2.39 22.83
C GLU A 39 1.83 2.03 22.83
N THR A 40 2.25 1.14 21.92
CA THR A 40 3.61 0.58 21.89
C THR A 40 4.51 1.32 20.90
N VAL A 41 3.96 1.70 19.74
CA VAL A 41 4.67 2.38 18.66
C VAL A 41 4.48 3.88 18.83
N LYS A 42 5.52 4.55 19.34
CA LYS A 42 5.56 6.02 19.34
C LYS A 42 5.42 6.51 17.90
N ASP A 43 4.64 7.58 17.72
CA ASP A 43 4.36 8.20 16.43
C ASP A 43 3.43 7.39 15.49
N LEU A 44 2.70 6.41 16.03
CA LEU A 44 1.55 5.81 15.34
C LEU A 44 0.28 6.62 15.66
N PHE A 45 -0.36 7.15 14.61
CA PHE A 45 -1.57 7.96 14.75
C PHE A 45 -2.75 7.23 14.08
N PRO A 46 -3.68 6.62 14.85
CA PRO A 46 -4.85 5.92 14.27
C PRO A 46 -5.65 6.76 13.28
N SER A 47 -5.75 8.07 13.54
CA SER A 47 -6.44 9.03 12.66
C SER A 47 -5.78 9.23 11.29
N SER A 48 -4.52 8.81 11.11
CA SER A 48 -3.83 8.85 9.82
C SER A 48 -4.22 7.70 8.88
N PHE A 49 -4.94 6.70 9.39
CA PHE A 49 -5.34 5.54 8.60
C PHE A 49 -6.73 5.71 7.99
N GLN A 50 -6.86 5.32 6.74
CA GLN A 50 -8.14 5.20 6.06
C GLN A 50 -8.25 3.83 5.40
N PHE A 51 -9.31 3.09 5.75
CA PHE A 51 -9.56 1.76 5.21
C PHE A 51 -10.58 1.82 4.07
N LEU A 52 -10.28 1.16 2.96
CA LEU A 52 -11.14 1.08 1.79
C LEU A 52 -11.34 -0.38 1.40
N ARG A 53 -12.59 -0.85 1.50
CA ARG A 53 -12.98 -2.17 1.01
C ARG A 53 -13.22 -2.14 -0.49
N LYS A 54 -12.16 -2.32 -1.27
CA LYS A 54 -12.16 -2.21 -2.74
C LYS A 54 -11.19 -3.22 -3.33
N SER A 55 -11.47 -3.67 -4.56
CA SER A 55 -10.48 -4.43 -5.32
C SER A 55 -9.51 -3.49 -6.03
N ILE A 56 -8.22 -3.82 -5.97
CA ILE A 56 -7.17 -3.06 -6.67
C ILE A 56 -7.14 -3.32 -8.18
N ASP A 57 -7.74 -4.42 -8.65
CA ASP A 57 -7.82 -4.78 -10.08
C ASP A 57 -9.09 -4.25 -10.78
N GLN A 58 -9.87 -3.41 -10.07
CA GLN A 58 -11.06 -2.73 -10.56
C GLN A 58 -10.92 -1.19 -10.41
N PRO A 59 -10.04 -0.54 -11.19
CA PRO A 59 -9.74 0.90 -11.06
C PRO A 59 -10.99 1.77 -11.16
N ASP A 60 -11.91 1.45 -12.07
CA ASP A 60 -13.13 2.24 -12.23
C ASP A 60 -13.98 2.24 -10.95
N GLU A 61 -14.05 1.13 -10.22
CA GLU A 61 -14.78 1.05 -8.96
C GLU A 61 -14.06 1.76 -7.81
N LEU A 62 -12.72 1.75 -7.85
CA LEU A 62 -11.86 2.36 -6.85
C LEU A 62 -11.82 3.90 -6.97
N PHE A 63 -11.83 4.41 -8.19
CA PHE A 63 -11.82 5.85 -8.49
C PHE A 63 -13.22 6.46 -8.68
N SER A 64 -14.27 5.64 -8.83
CA SER A 64 -15.64 6.13 -8.94
C SER A 64 -16.11 6.79 -7.64
N CYS A 65 -16.72 7.96 -7.76
CA CYS A 65 -17.37 8.70 -6.67
C CYS A 65 -18.64 7.98 -6.17
N THR A 66 -18.49 6.83 -5.52
CA THR A 66 -19.55 6.27 -4.70
C THR A 66 -19.58 6.93 -3.32
N LYS A 67 -20.77 7.10 -2.73
CA LYS A 67 -21.05 7.70 -1.41
C LYS A 67 -20.19 7.17 -0.24
N ILE A 68 -19.49 6.06 -0.44
CA ILE A 68 -18.56 5.46 0.51
C ILE A 68 -17.18 5.49 -0.16
N GLY A 69 -16.32 6.40 0.30
CA GLY A 69 -14.87 6.41 0.10
C GLY A 69 -14.38 6.17 -1.33
N SER A 70 -14.48 7.18 -2.20
CA SER A 70 -13.69 7.19 -3.45
C SER A 70 -12.26 7.59 -3.16
N LEU A 71 -11.30 6.89 -3.77
CA LEU A 71 -9.90 7.30 -3.72
C LEU A 71 -9.63 8.20 -4.92
N GLN A 72 -8.92 9.31 -4.71
CA GLN A 72 -8.60 10.22 -5.81
C GLN A 72 -7.35 9.74 -6.55
N ARG A 73 -7.27 10.09 -7.84
CA ARG A 73 -6.06 9.92 -8.64
C ARG A 73 -4.97 10.88 -8.13
N SER A 74 -3.71 10.49 -8.26
CA SER A 74 -2.55 11.31 -7.88
C SER A 74 -2.61 11.83 -6.44
N ILE A 75 -2.92 10.93 -5.51
CA ILE A 75 -3.05 11.25 -4.07
C ILE A 75 -1.86 10.77 -3.23
N ALA A 76 -1.12 9.77 -3.71
CA ALA A 76 -0.08 9.10 -2.93
C ALA A 76 1.33 9.44 -3.43
N ASP A 77 2.24 9.72 -2.50
CA ASP A 77 3.67 9.86 -2.78
C ASP A 77 4.35 8.49 -2.92
N ARG A 78 3.79 7.48 -2.25
CA ARG A 78 4.26 6.09 -2.25
C ARG A 78 3.06 5.15 -2.37
N VAL A 79 3.19 4.14 -3.23
CA VAL A 79 2.27 3.00 -3.26
C VAL A 79 3.11 1.76 -2.96
N ILE A 80 2.64 0.94 -2.02
CA ILE A 80 3.34 -0.27 -1.59
C ILE A 80 2.46 -1.49 -1.84
N SER A 81 3.05 -2.62 -2.25
CA SER A 81 2.34 -3.88 -2.38
C SER A 81 3.30 -5.06 -2.19
N ASN A 82 2.86 -6.06 -1.43
CA ASN A 82 3.66 -7.23 -1.10
C ASN A 82 2.86 -8.52 -1.35
N GLY A 83 3.21 -9.29 -2.39
CA GLY A 83 2.70 -10.62 -2.66
C GLY A 83 1.24 -10.71 -3.14
N VAL A 84 0.61 -9.58 -3.50
CA VAL A 84 -0.82 -9.54 -3.87
C VAL A 84 -1.06 -9.48 -5.38
N LYS A 85 -0.14 -8.90 -6.17
CA LYS A 85 -0.41 -8.62 -7.60
C LYS A 85 -0.57 -9.90 -8.42
N ASN A 86 0.10 -10.97 -8.05
CA ASN A 86 -0.08 -12.28 -8.67
C ASN A 86 -1.45 -12.93 -8.42
N LEU A 87 -2.21 -12.47 -7.42
CA LEU A 87 -3.55 -12.97 -7.12
C LEU A 87 -4.66 -12.17 -7.83
N CYS A 88 -4.32 -11.05 -8.48
CA CYS A 88 -5.27 -10.24 -9.22
C CYS A 88 -5.75 -10.95 -10.49
N THR A 89 -7.06 -10.92 -10.73
CA THR A 89 -7.65 -11.47 -11.95
C THR A 89 -7.28 -10.64 -13.18
N GLN A 90 -7.17 -9.32 -12.99
CA GLN A 90 -6.77 -8.37 -14.02
C GLN A 90 -5.49 -7.64 -13.60
N LYS A 91 -4.34 -8.29 -13.81
CA LYS A 91 -3.03 -7.78 -13.38
C LYS A 91 -2.72 -6.40 -13.96
N GLU A 92 -2.98 -6.17 -15.25
CA GLU A 92 -2.78 -4.86 -15.90
C GLU A 92 -3.56 -3.75 -15.20
N ASN A 93 -4.82 -4.01 -14.84
CA ASN A 93 -5.62 -3.07 -14.07
C ASN A 93 -5.02 -2.80 -12.70
N ALA A 94 -4.51 -3.83 -12.01
CA ALA A 94 -3.88 -3.67 -10.71
C ALA A 94 -2.62 -2.78 -10.79
N PHE A 95 -1.82 -2.88 -11.85
CA PHE A 95 -0.68 -1.99 -12.08
C PHE A 95 -1.13 -0.58 -12.45
N ARG A 96 -2.14 -0.45 -13.32
CA ARG A 96 -2.75 0.84 -13.67
C ARG A 96 -3.28 1.57 -12.44
N THR A 97 -4.00 0.89 -11.55
CA THR A 97 -4.46 1.45 -10.28
C THR A 97 -3.29 2.02 -9.46
N ALA A 98 -2.20 1.25 -9.31
CA ALA A 98 -1.03 1.71 -8.56
C ALA A 98 -0.41 2.96 -9.19
N PHE A 99 -0.27 2.98 -10.52
CA PHE A 99 0.24 4.13 -11.25
C PHE A 99 -0.66 5.37 -11.10
N GLU A 100 -1.98 5.20 -11.25
CA GLU A 100 -2.94 6.31 -11.20
C GLU A 100 -3.13 6.88 -9.79
N LEU A 101 -2.80 6.11 -8.75
CA LEU A 101 -2.76 6.60 -7.37
C LEU A 101 -1.56 7.52 -7.10
N LEU A 102 -0.46 7.34 -7.83
CA LEU A 102 0.77 8.09 -7.60
C LEU A 102 0.65 9.53 -8.10
N LYS A 103 1.13 10.46 -7.27
CA LYS A 103 1.45 11.82 -7.70
C LYS A 103 2.60 11.80 -8.72
N PRO A 104 2.77 12.84 -9.55
CA PRO A 104 3.98 13.02 -10.34
C PRO A 104 5.24 12.92 -9.46
N GLY A 105 6.18 12.04 -9.82
CA GLY A 105 7.39 11.77 -9.03
C GLY A 105 7.19 10.80 -7.85
N GLY A 106 5.99 10.25 -7.68
CA GLY A 106 5.72 9.21 -6.70
C GLY A 106 6.43 7.88 -7.04
N ILE A 107 6.64 7.05 -6.02
CA ILE A 107 7.37 5.78 -6.16
C ILE A 107 6.44 4.60 -5.89
N PHE A 108 6.44 3.62 -6.79
CA PHE A 108 5.80 2.34 -6.58
C PHE A 108 6.81 1.32 -6.04
N LEU A 109 6.58 0.82 -4.83
CA LEU A 109 7.37 -0.22 -4.18
C LEU A 109 6.61 -1.54 -4.26
N LEU A 110 7.17 -2.51 -4.97
CA LEU A 110 6.54 -3.80 -5.21
C LEU A 110 7.49 -4.94 -4.79
N SER A 111 6.95 -5.86 -4.00
CA SER A 111 7.54 -7.16 -3.74
C SER A 111 6.56 -8.22 -4.23
N ASP A 112 6.96 -9.08 -5.16
CA ASP A 112 6.14 -10.22 -5.61
C ASP A 112 7.03 -11.32 -6.21
N LEU A 113 6.44 -12.49 -6.44
CA LEU A 113 7.11 -13.63 -7.07
C LEU A 113 7.10 -13.49 -8.60
N CYS A 114 8.23 -13.78 -9.24
CA CYS A 114 8.36 -13.79 -10.69
C CYS A 114 8.96 -15.13 -11.14
N VAL A 115 8.50 -15.60 -12.30
CA VAL A 115 9.10 -16.76 -12.99
C VAL A 115 10.07 -16.23 -14.03
N VAL A 116 11.27 -16.81 -14.07
CA VAL A 116 12.31 -16.52 -15.05
C VAL A 116 12.75 -17.83 -15.71
N ASP A 117 13.00 -17.79 -17.02
CA ASP A 117 13.39 -19.00 -17.79
C ASP A 117 14.76 -19.53 -17.35
N GLU A 118 15.68 -18.64 -16.97
CA GLU A 118 16.93 -18.99 -16.29
C GLU A 118 17.23 -17.91 -15.24
N ASN A 119 17.66 -18.33 -14.05
CA ASN A 119 17.99 -17.44 -12.93
C ASN A 119 19.39 -16.82 -13.09
N ARG A 120 19.70 -16.31 -14.30
CA ARG A 120 21.02 -15.73 -14.59
C ARG A 120 21.07 -14.28 -14.09
N ASN A 121 21.98 -14.05 -13.15
CA ASN A 121 22.32 -12.73 -12.59
C ASN A 121 21.20 -12.03 -11.80
N VAL A 122 20.52 -12.75 -10.90
CA VAL A 122 19.76 -12.06 -9.84
C VAL A 122 20.78 -11.45 -8.87
N GLU A 123 21.04 -10.16 -9.01
CA GLU A 123 21.77 -9.40 -7.99
C GLU A 123 20.82 -9.20 -6.81
N ILE A 124 20.93 -10.06 -5.80
CA ILE A 124 20.16 -9.93 -4.56
C ILE A 124 20.81 -8.80 -3.77
N SER A 125 20.30 -7.58 -3.94
CA SER A 125 20.64 -6.45 -3.09
C SER A 125 19.54 -6.22 -2.07
N CYS A 126 19.85 -6.33 -0.78
CA CYS A 126 19.01 -5.85 0.30
C CYS A 126 19.62 -4.55 0.81
N THR A 127 18.97 -3.42 0.55
CA THR A 127 19.39 -2.11 1.06
C THR A 127 18.43 -1.71 2.17
N ILE A 128 18.90 -1.68 3.41
CA ILE A 128 18.13 -1.20 4.56
C ILE A 128 18.55 0.25 4.81
N GLY A 129 17.70 1.20 4.37
CA GLY A 129 17.85 2.63 4.66
C GLY A 129 19.09 3.27 4.02
N ASP A 130 18.87 4.19 3.09
CA ASP A 130 19.97 5.01 2.59
C ASP A 130 20.48 5.88 3.74
N ALA A 131 21.76 5.72 4.10
CA ALA A 131 22.47 6.51 5.12
C ALA A 131 22.72 7.97 4.68
N THR A 132 21.75 8.59 4.03
CA THR A 132 21.80 9.98 3.56
C THR A 132 20.46 10.66 3.78
N THR A 133 20.03 10.75 5.04
CA THR A 133 19.35 11.93 5.54
C THR A 133 20.41 12.84 6.15
N SER A 134 20.97 13.72 5.31
CA SER A 134 21.71 14.92 5.71
C SER A 134 20.87 16.13 5.40
#